data_AF-A0A3B0T4Z0-F1
#
_entry.id   AF-A0A3B0T4Z0-F1
#
_cell.length_a   1.000
_cell.length_b   1.000
_cell.length_c   1.000
_cell.angle_alpha   90.00
_cell.angle_beta   90.00
_cell.angle_gamma   90.00
#
_symmetry.space_group_name_H-M   'P 1'
#
loop_
_entity.id
_entity.type
_entity.pdbx_description
1 polymer ?
#
loop_
_entity_poly.entity_id
_entity_poly.type
_entity_poly.pdbx_seq_one_letter_code
_entity_poly.pdbx_strand_id
1 'polypeptide(L)' 'KLTDQEIRDVNYTPGDLKELQQRYDVGKLTDGWHVDTDGSEFYFVRNPSLGLWRSAK' A
#
# COMPACT_ATOMS: atom_id res chain seq x y z
N LYS A 1 -6.07 -1.53 20.62
CA LYS A 1 -4.91 -1.35 19.70
C LYS A 1 -4.62 -2.74 19.15
N LEU A 2 -4.52 -2.95 17.84
CA LEU A 2 -4.14 -4.26 17.31
C LEU A 2 -2.72 -4.59 17.77
N THR A 3 -2.47 -5.85 18.10
CA THR A 3 -1.12 -6.35 18.38
C THR A 3 -0.39 -6.64 17.07
N ASP A 4 0.94 -6.57 17.10
CA ASP A 4 1.77 -6.92 15.94
C ASP A 4 1.53 -8.36 15.48
N GLN A 5 1.17 -9.26 16.41
CA GLN A 5 0.83 -10.65 16.09
C GLN A 5 -0.46 -10.72 15.28
N GLU A 6 -1.52 -10.05 15.71
CA GLU A 6 -2.80 -10.02 14.98
C GLU A 6 -2.66 -9.43 13.57
N ILE A 7 -1.76 -8.45 13.37
CA ILE A 7 -1.44 -7.89 12.05
C ILE A 7 -0.73 -8.92 11.17
N ARG A 8 0.25 -9.64 11.74
CA ARG A 8 1.00 -10.68 11.00
C ARG A 8 0.14 -11.88 10.64
N ASP A 9 -0.83 -12.24 11.49
CA ASP A 9 -1.74 -13.37 11.27
C ASP A 9 -2.63 -13.18 10.03
N VAL A 10 -2.83 -11.94 9.59
CA VAL A 10 -3.54 -11.60 8.34
C VAL A 10 -2.59 -11.26 7.17
N ASN A 11 -1.32 -11.63 7.27
CA ASN A 11 -0.26 -11.39 6.26
C ASN A 11 0.07 -9.92 5.99
N TYR A 12 -0.12 -9.05 6.98
CA TYR A 12 0.35 -7.67 6.92
C TYR A 12 1.62 -7.49 7.74
N THR A 13 2.44 -6.50 7.35
CA THR A 13 3.62 -6.10 8.12
C THR A 13 3.26 -4.95 9.05
N PRO A 14 3.47 -5.07 10.37
CA PRO A 14 3.31 -3.96 11.31
C PRO A 14 4.27 -2.81 10.96
N GLY A 15 3.83 -1.56 11.16
CA GLY A 15 4.65 -0.38 10.94
C GLY A 15 4.02 0.88 11.55
N ASP A 16 4.81 1.94 11.67
CA ASP A 16 4.29 3.24 12.14
C ASP A 16 3.48 3.92 11.04
N LEU A 17 2.26 4.35 11.39
CA LEU A 17 1.33 4.94 10.42
C LEU A 17 1.85 6.27 9.85
N LYS A 18 2.51 7.11 10.66
CA LYS A 18 3.01 8.41 10.19
C LYS A 18 4.19 8.22 9.25
N GLU A 19 5.10 7.30 9.58
CA GLU A 19 6.24 6.96 8.71
C GLU A 19 5.75 6.41 7.36
N LEU A 20 4.79 5.49 7.37
CA LEU A 20 4.23 4.91 6.15
C LEU A 20 3.48 5.93 5.28
N GLN A 21 2.74 6.87 5.88
CA GLN A 21 2.07 7.95 5.13
C GLN A 21 3.05 8.92 4.47
N GLN A 22 4.20 9.16 5.09
CA GLN A 22 5.25 10.01 4.52
C GLN A 22 5.99 9.30 3.38
N ARG A 23 6.28 8.00 3.54
CA ARG A 23 6.91 7.16 2.51
C ARG A 23 6.01 6.99 1.29
N TYR A 24 4.72 6.72 1.51
CA TYR A 24 3.72 6.47 0.46
C TYR A 24 2.69 7.61 0.38
N ASP A 25 3.11 8.77 -0.10
CA ASP A 25 2.21 9.91 -0.32
C ASP A 25 1.22 9.65 -1.46
N VAL A 26 0.02 9.16 -1.10
CA VAL A 26 -1.06 8.80 -2.03
C VAL A 26 -1.53 9.95 -2.92
N GLY A 27 -1.23 11.22 -2.56
CA GLY A 27 -1.50 12.39 -3.38
C GLY A 27 -0.56 12.54 -4.57
N LYS A 28 0.62 11.92 -4.51
CA LYS A 28 1.65 11.95 -5.56
C LYS A 28 1.72 10.66 -6.37
N LEU A 29 1.24 9.53 -5.83
CA LEU A 29 1.29 8.23 -6.49
C LEU A 29 0.20 8.07 -7.56
N THR A 30 0.57 7.46 -8.69
CA THR A 30 -0.35 7.02 -9.74
C THR A 30 -0.55 5.51 -9.69
N ASP A 31 -1.69 5.01 -10.18
CA ASP A 31 -1.92 3.56 -10.27
C ASP A 31 -0.81 2.89 -11.10
N GLY A 32 -0.30 1.74 -10.63
CA GLY A 32 0.77 1.01 -11.32
C GLY A 32 1.98 0.66 -10.45
N TRP A 33 3.05 0.23 -11.13
CA TRP A 33 4.33 -0.12 -10.51
C TRP A 33 5.16 1.10 -10.19
N HIS A 34 5.80 1.08 -9.02
CA HIS A 34 6.74 2.08 -8.53
C HIS A 34 7.97 1.40 -7.95
N VAL A 35 9.09 2.12 -7.93
CA VAL A 35 10.31 1.73 -7.22
C VAL A 35 10.41 2.58 -5.97
N ASP A 36 10.52 1.93 -4.83
CA ASP A 36 10.69 2.57 -3.54
C ASP A 36 12.13 3.07 -3.35
N THR A 37 12.33 3.88 -2.32
CA THR A 37 13.62 4.49 -1.95
C THR A 37 14.71 3.48 -1.60
N ASP A 38 14.34 2.27 -1.20
CA ASP A 38 15.24 1.14 -0.94
C ASP A 38 15.48 0.24 -2.17
N GLY A 39 14.89 0.58 -3.32
CA GLY A 39 14.98 -0.18 -4.56
C GLY A 39 13.97 -1.33 -4.67
N SER A 40 13.09 -1.52 -3.68
CA SER A 40 12.00 -2.50 -3.78
C SER A 40 10.89 -2.03 -4.73
N GLU A 41 10.19 -2.97 -5.37
CA GLU A 41 9.04 -2.67 -6.23
C GLU A 41 7.73 -2.80 -5.47
N PHE A 42 6.82 -1.84 -5.66
CA PHE A 42 5.46 -1.92 -5.14
C PHE A 42 4.43 -1.50 -6.19
N TYR A 43 3.22 -2.04 -6.05
CA TYR A 43 2.09 -1.71 -6.91
C TYR A 43 1.08 -0.86 -6.13
N PHE A 44 0.74 0.31 -6.66
CA PHE A 44 -0.24 1.20 -6.05
C PHE A 44 -1.61 1.07 -6.73
N VAL A 45 -2.66 0.96 -5.90
CA VAL A 45 -4.07 0.98 -6.32
C VAL A 45 -4.80 2.05 -5.51
N ARG A 46 -5.17 3.16 -6.15
CA ARG A 46 -5.84 4.30 -5.53
C ARG A 46 -7.25 3.97 -5.05
N ASN A 47 -7.96 3.15 -5.81
CA ASN A 47 -9.36 2.80 -5.55
C ASN A 47 -9.53 1.28 -5.45
N PRO A 48 -9.03 0.64 -4.37
CA PRO A 48 -9.03 -0.82 -4.24
C PRO A 48 -10.44 -1.41 -4.20
N SER A 49 -11.44 -0.64 -3.75
CA SER A 49 -12.85 -1.04 -3.68
C SER A 49 -13.57 -1.07 -5.03
N LEU A 50 -13.03 -0.41 -6.08
CA LEU A 50 -13.64 -0.45 -7.42
C LEU A 50 -13.42 -1.80 -8.13
N GLY A 51 -12.60 -2.69 -7.55
CA GLY A 51 -12.44 -4.08 -7.95
C GLY A 51 -11.78 -4.30 -9.31
N LEU A 52 -11.37 -5.54 -9.56
CA LEU A 52 -10.81 -6.08 -10.82
C LEU A 52 -11.71 -5.88 -12.07
N TRP A 53 -12.86 -5.22 -11.93
CA TRP A 53 -13.87 -5.02 -12.96
C TRP A 53 -13.74 -3.67 -13.68
N ARG A 54 -12.85 -2.79 -13.23
CA ARG A 54 -12.61 -1.49 -13.87
C ARG A 54 -11.50 -1.49 -14.93
N SER A 55 -10.86 -2.63 -15.19
CA SER A 55 -9.84 -2.79 -16.25
C SER A 55 -10.40 -2.66 -17.68
N ALA A 56 -11.67 -2.31 -17.85
CA ALA A 56 -12.29 -2.02 -19.13
C ALA A 56 -12.47 -0.51 -19.31
N LYS A 57 -11.38 0.20 -19.61
CA LYS A 57 -11.36 1.23 -20.65
C LYS A 57 -9.94 1.70 -20.96
#